data_AF-A0A2E3Y341-F1
#
_entry.id   AF-A0A2E3Y341-F1
#
_cell.length_a   1.000
_cell.length_b   1.000
_cell.length_c   1.000
_cell.angle_alpha   90.00
_cell.angle_beta   90.00
_cell.angle_gamma   90.00
#
_symmetry.space_group_name_H-M   'P 1'
#
loop_
_entity.id
_entity.type
_entity.pdbx_description
1 polymer ?
#
loop_
_entity_poly.entity_id
_entity_poly.type
_entity_poly.pdbx_seq_one_letter_code
_entity_poly.pdbx_strand_id
1 'polypeptide(L)'
;MKNNSPICKKEPKVMSIHNKERTDDYHWLNNRENPDVIDYLNQENDYTDSQMKDTEGFQKTLFNELKSRIKEEDQSVPYLFNGYYYWNRYEKGYEHPLYLRRKENSEKEEVILNGQKMSEDYEFFNIGDYDVSNNNNIMAYSLDTLSRRIYQIKIKNLVTEELYTETLENTTGSIVFANDNQTIFYVKKDPTTLRSFQIYAHKLGTDQSEDILIFEEEDETFSCYVYRSKSMEYIVINSSSTLSDEYRLIPANDPLKKPEIFQKRERGLEYNIYHHQDKFYILTNKNHHNFSVEICSKDSTGKENWKEFISGRKDVLIEGLDVFDQYLVVSERKKGLIQLCVMNFKNDSVHYIPFNEPTYVVGTNSNLVMNTSVLRYSYNSMVNPGTMFEYNMETKERKILKEKEVVGGYDKNEYNSERVWVEGRDGAKIPMSMVYKKGMKKDGQNPTLLYAYGSYGYSIDPTFSTNRLTLLDRGFIFVIAHIRGGEDMGRKWYENGKLLKKKNTFYDFIDCGKHLIENSFCSSENLYAAGGSAGGLLMGAVMNMEPGLFKGIVAGVPFVDVVTTMLDDDIPLTTFEYDEWGNPNN
;
A
#
# COMPACT_ATOMS: atom_id res chain seq x y z
N MET A 1 40.94 -11.05 14.83
CA MET A 1 40.51 -10.85 16.23
C MET A 1 38.99 -11.01 16.24
N LYS A 2 38.39 -11.71 17.21
CA LYS A 2 36.93 -11.71 17.34
C LYS A 2 36.51 -10.28 17.64
N ASN A 3 35.82 -9.60 16.71
CA ASN A 3 35.17 -8.35 17.03
C ASN A 3 34.07 -8.69 18.04
N ASN A 4 34.19 -8.18 19.26
CA ASN A 4 33.12 -8.28 20.24
C ASN A 4 31.98 -7.35 19.80
N SER A 5 30.74 -7.70 20.13
CA SER A 5 29.59 -6.81 19.89
C SER A 5 29.82 -5.46 20.59
N PRO A 6 29.47 -4.33 19.93
CA PRO A 6 29.55 -3.00 20.53
C PRO A 6 28.76 -2.92 21.83
N ILE A 7 29.29 -2.22 22.82
CA ILE A 7 28.59 -2.01 24.10
C ILE A 7 28.04 -0.60 24.09
N CYS A 8 26.72 -0.47 23.96
CA CYS A 8 26.06 0.82 24.02
C CYS A 8 26.24 1.46 25.41
N LYS A 9 26.67 2.73 25.42
CA LYS A 9 26.78 3.53 26.64
C LYS A 9 25.39 3.72 27.27
N LYS A 10 25.32 3.54 28.58
CA LYS A 10 24.11 3.82 29.36
C LYS A 10 24.14 5.26 29.86
N GLU A 11 23.13 6.04 29.50
CA GLU A 11 22.84 7.37 30.02
C GLU A 11 21.41 7.38 30.59
N PRO A 12 21.24 7.10 31.90
CA PRO A 12 19.93 6.95 32.49
C PRO A 12 19.07 8.22 32.33
N LYS A 13 17.96 8.11 31.60
CA LYS A 13 16.88 9.09 31.59
C LYS A 13 15.69 8.54 32.36
N VAL A 14 15.36 9.16 33.49
CA VAL A 14 14.16 8.82 34.27
C VAL A 14 12.96 9.55 33.67
N MET A 15 11.93 8.79 33.29
CA MET A 15 10.64 9.28 32.86
C MET A 15 9.61 8.92 33.93
N SER A 16 8.82 9.91 34.37
CA SER A 16 7.80 9.74 35.40
C SER A 16 6.43 10.12 34.86
N ILE A 17 5.57 9.12 34.66
CA ILE A 17 4.19 9.27 34.15
C ILE A 17 3.30 8.32 34.94
N HIS A 18 2.05 8.72 35.23
CA HIS A 18 1.10 7.94 36.04
C HIS A 18 1.62 7.53 37.44
N ASN A 19 2.45 8.37 38.05
CA ASN A 19 3.16 8.07 39.30
C ASN A 19 4.02 6.78 39.23
N LYS A 20 4.51 6.43 38.04
CA LYS A 20 5.44 5.32 37.81
C LYS A 20 6.70 5.85 37.15
N GLU A 21 7.83 5.43 37.68
CA GLU A 21 9.14 5.75 37.11
C GLU A 21 9.59 4.61 36.19
N ARG A 22 10.08 4.99 35.00
CA ARG A 22 10.80 4.12 34.08
C ARG A 22 12.12 4.77 33.73
N THR A 23 13.20 4.02 33.82
CA THR A 23 14.52 4.45 33.36
C THR A 23 14.75 3.91 31.95
N ASP A 24 15.04 4.81 31.02
CA ASP A 24 15.56 4.48 29.70
C ASP A 24 17.05 4.85 29.65
N ASP A 25 17.91 3.83 29.70
CA ASP A 25 19.36 3.99 29.63
C ASP A 25 19.85 4.45 28.24
N TYR A 26 19.01 4.39 27.21
CA TYR A 26 19.40 4.55 25.80
C TYR A 26 18.65 5.68 25.09
N HIS A 27 17.87 6.48 25.82
CA HIS A 27 17.10 7.59 25.25
C HIS A 27 17.94 8.59 24.43
N TRP A 28 19.22 8.73 24.78
CA TRP A 28 20.16 9.61 24.11
C TRP A 28 20.37 9.26 22.62
N LEU A 29 20.11 8.01 22.22
CA LEU A 29 20.15 7.54 20.82
C LEU A 29 19.11 8.23 19.91
N ASN A 30 18.08 8.88 20.48
CA ASN A 30 17.09 9.61 19.70
C ASN A 30 17.66 10.89 19.05
N ASN A 31 18.80 11.40 19.53
CA ASN A 31 19.43 12.60 18.96
C ASN A 31 20.27 12.27 17.72
N ARG A 32 19.64 12.34 16.54
CA ARG A 32 20.22 11.92 15.24
C ARG A 32 21.51 12.65 14.85
N GLU A 33 21.66 13.90 15.28
CA GLU A 33 22.82 14.73 14.96
C GLU A 33 23.97 14.58 15.97
N ASN A 34 23.78 13.80 17.04
CA ASN A 34 24.80 13.60 18.05
C ASN A 34 25.94 12.71 17.48
N PRO A 35 27.21 13.19 17.48
CA PRO A 35 28.34 12.41 17.01
C PRO A 35 28.51 11.06 17.72
N ASP A 36 28.19 10.96 19.00
CA ASP A 36 28.29 9.70 19.76
C ASP A 36 27.26 8.67 19.27
N VAL A 37 26.10 9.13 18.77
CA VAL A 37 25.06 8.25 18.19
C VAL A 37 25.55 7.72 16.86
N ILE A 38 26.07 8.61 16.00
CA ILE A 38 26.63 8.25 14.70
C ILE A 38 27.79 7.26 14.85
N ASP A 39 28.68 7.51 15.82
CA ASP A 39 29.81 6.61 16.12
C ASP A 39 29.31 5.23 16.58
N TYR A 40 28.34 5.16 17.48
CA TYR A 40 27.76 3.89 17.91
C TYR A 40 27.10 3.12 16.76
N LEU A 41 26.36 3.80 15.88
CA LEU A 41 25.77 3.18 14.69
C LEU A 41 26.83 2.65 13.72
N ASN A 42 27.93 3.38 13.52
CA ASN A 42 29.06 2.90 12.72
C ASN A 42 29.70 1.65 13.33
N GLN A 43 29.85 1.60 14.67
CA GLN A 43 30.37 0.41 15.35
C GLN A 43 29.45 -0.82 15.16
N GLU A 44 28.13 -0.65 15.20
CA GLU A 44 27.17 -1.73 14.93
C GLU A 44 27.21 -2.20 13.47
N ASN A 45 27.40 -1.28 12.52
CA ASN A 45 27.62 -1.60 11.11
C ASN A 45 28.92 -2.41 10.92
N ASP A 46 30.04 -1.94 11.47
CA ASP A 46 31.33 -2.64 11.42
C ASP A 46 31.25 -4.04 12.06
N TYR A 47 30.52 -4.17 13.16
CA TYR A 47 30.28 -5.46 13.80
C TYR A 47 29.49 -6.39 12.87
N THR A 48 28.39 -5.90 12.28
CA THR A 48 27.57 -6.66 11.33
C THR A 48 28.40 -7.13 10.13
N ASP A 49 29.16 -6.23 9.51
CA ASP A 49 30.05 -6.55 8.39
C ASP A 49 31.07 -7.63 8.79
N SER A 50 31.63 -7.53 10.00
CA SER A 50 32.57 -8.52 10.51
C SER A 50 31.95 -9.90 10.73
N GLN A 51 30.69 -9.97 11.20
CA GLN A 51 29.97 -11.23 11.41
C GLN A 51 29.51 -11.86 10.09
N MET A 52 29.24 -11.04 9.07
CA MET A 52 28.75 -11.49 7.77
C MET A 52 29.87 -11.72 6.75
N LYS A 53 31.12 -11.41 7.09
CA LYS A 53 32.28 -11.44 6.20
C LYS A 53 32.48 -12.76 5.45
N ASP A 54 32.30 -13.89 6.12
CA ASP A 54 32.43 -15.23 5.51
C ASP A 54 31.29 -15.55 4.52
N THR A 55 30.20 -14.79 4.55
CA THR A 55 29.07 -14.93 3.63
C THR A 55 29.12 -14.00 2.42
N GLU A 56 30.07 -13.06 2.31
CA GLU A 56 30.16 -12.09 1.20
C GLU A 56 30.11 -12.76 -0.20
N GLY A 57 30.82 -13.88 -0.36
CA GLY A 57 30.78 -14.66 -1.61
C GLY A 57 29.39 -15.19 -1.91
N PHE A 58 28.67 -15.67 -0.90
CA PHE A 58 27.29 -16.13 -1.02
C PHE A 58 26.33 -14.97 -1.27
N GLN A 59 26.48 -13.83 -0.59
CA GLN A 59 25.69 -12.62 -0.82
C GLN A 59 25.81 -12.15 -2.27
N LYS A 60 27.02 -12.17 -2.85
CA LYS A 60 27.23 -11.86 -4.28
C LYS A 60 26.52 -12.84 -5.20
N THR A 61 26.55 -14.14 -4.88
CA THR A 61 25.76 -15.14 -5.62
C THR A 61 24.27 -14.84 -5.54
N LEU A 62 23.75 -14.55 -4.34
CA LEU A 62 22.35 -14.18 -4.14
C LEU A 62 21.98 -12.92 -4.93
N PHE A 63 22.78 -11.86 -4.85
CA PHE A 63 22.57 -10.64 -5.61
C PHE A 63 22.48 -10.91 -7.11
N ASN A 64 23.41 -11.69 -7.66
CA ASN A 64 23.41 -12.04 -9.08
C ASN A 64 22.19 -12.89 -9.46
N GLU A 65 21.77 -13.85 -8.61
CA GLU A 65 20.54 -14.63 -8.83
C GLU A 65 19.31 -13.72 -8.87
N LEU A 66 19.17 -12.83 -7.90
CA LEU A 66 18.04 -11.89 -7.81
C LEU A 66 18.00 -10.97 -9.03
N LYS A 67 19.15 -10.38 -9.40
CA LYS A 67 19.30 -9.53 -10.58
C LYS A 67 18.98 -10.29 -11.87
N SER A 68 19.43 -11.54 -12.01
CA SER A 68 19.24 -12.35 -13.22
C SER A 68 17.78 -12.67 -13.56
N ARG A 69 16.86 -12.53 -12.59
CA ARG A 69 15.42 -12.76 -12.78
C ARG A 69 14.65 -11.51 -13.19
N ILE A 70 15.30 -10.35 -13.16
CA ILE A 70 14.71 -9.07 -13.55
C ILE A 70 14.83 -8.96 -15.07
N LYS A 71 13.70 -8.71 -15.72
CA LYS A 71 13.68 -8.30 -17.11
C LYS A 71 14.00 -6.80 -17.17
N GLU A 72 15.19 -6.46 -17.66
CA GLU A 72 15.62 -5.05 -17.76
C GLU A 72 14.77 -4.26 -18.75
N GLU A 73 14.37 -4.88 -19.86
CA GLU A 73 13.48 -4.29 -20.85
C GLU A 73 12.04 -4.74 -20.59
N ASP A 74 11.22 -3.86 -20.04
CA ASP A 74 9.81 -4.17 -19.78
C ASP A 74 8.94 -2.94 -20.01
N GLN A 75 7.66 -3.16 -20.30
CA GLN A 75 6.69 -2.07 -20.46
C GLN A 75 5.37 -2.39 -19.79
N SER A 76 4.69 -1.39 -19.26
CA SER A 76 3.34 -1.59 -18.73
C SER A 76 2.33 -1.84 -19.85
N VAL A 77 1.14 -2.34 -19.50
CA VAL A 77 0.07 -2.52 -20.48
C VAL A 77 -0.53 -1.15 -20.79
N PRO A 78 -0.57 -0.72 -22.07
CA PRO A 78 -1.14 0.57 -22.41
C PRO A 78 -2.61 0.69 -22.00
N TYR A 79 -2.98 1.79 -21.35
CA TYR A 79 -4.35 2.11 -20.99
C TYR A 79 -4.87 3.31 -21.77
N LEU A 80 -6.14 3.26 -22.17
CA LEU A 80 -6.81 4.34 -22.90
C LEU A 80 -7.39 5.34 -21.89
N PHE A 81 -7.06 6.61 -22.07
CA PHE A 81 -7.68 7.72 -21.37
C PHE A 81 -7.74 8.94 -22.28
N ASN A 82 -8.91 9.58 -22.36
CA ASN A 82 -9.10 10.85 -23.09
C ASN A 82 -8.52 10.87 -24.53
N GLY A 83 -8.69 9.77 -25.27
CA GLY A 83 -8.24 9.64 -26.68
C GLY A 83 -6.75 9.29 -26.87
N TYR A 84 -6.04 8.99 -25.79
CA TYR A 84 -4.62 8.58 -25.81
C TYR A 84 -4.41 7.26 -25.06
N TYR A 85 -3.53 6.42 -25.59
CA TYR A 85 -2.94 5.33 -24.83
C TYR A 85 -1.74 5.84 -24.06
N TYR A 86 -1.61 5.44 -22.80
CA TYR A 86 -0.49 5.76 -21.92
C TYR A 86 0.16 4.48 -21.39
N TRP A 87 1.48 4.49 -21.30
CA TRP A 87 2.27 3.40 -20.71
C TRP A 87 3.65 3.91 -20.30
N ASN A 88 4.42 3.05 -19.66
CA ASN A 88 5.81 3.30 -19.30
C ASN A 88 6.67 2.12 -19.76
N ARG A 89 7.91 2.41 -20.16
CA ARG A 89 8.86 1.45 -20.72
C ARG A 89 10.23 1.64 -20.08
N TYR A 90 10.80 0.56 -19.57
CA TYR A 90 12.20 0.46 -19.19
C TYR A 90 13.00 -0.01 -20.39
N GLU A 91 14.15 0.62 -20.60
CA GLU A 91 15.13 0.24 -21.61
C GLU A 91 16.33 -0.42 -20.93
N LYS A 92 17.07 -1.22 -21.68
CA LYS A 92 18.20 -1.97 -21.13
C LYS A 92 19.23 -1.06 -20.47
N GLY A 93 19.60 -1.38 -19.23
CA GLY A 93 20.55 -0.60 -18.44
C GLY A 93 20.01 0.72 -17.89
N TYR A 94 18.73 1.06 -18.10
CA TYR A 94 18.12 2.25 -17.49
C TYR A 94 17.50 1.88 -16.14
N GLU A 95 17.72 2.74 -15.15
CA GLU A 95 17.16 2.56 -13.80
C GLU A 95 15.78 3.24 -13.67
N HIS A 96 15.47 4.16 -14.57
CA HIS A 96 14.21 4.90 -14.60
C HIS A 96 13.47 4.74 -15.93
N PRO A 97 12.12 4.73 -15.93
CA PRO A 97 11.35 4.47 -17.14
C PRO A 97 11.23 5.72 -18.03
N LEU A 98 10.98 5.46 -19.31
CA LEU A 98 10.30 6.39 -20.19
C LEU A 98 8.79 6.35 -19.88
N TYR A 99 8.16 7.52 -19.84
CA TYR A 99 6.71 7.66 -19.85
C TYR A 99 6.28 8.04 -21.24
N LEU A 100 5.33 7.28 -21.79
CA LEU A 100 4.92 7.38 -23.18
C LEU A 100 3.42 7.58 -23.30
N ARG A 101 3.04 8.22 -24.40
CA ARG A 101 1.67 8.18 -24.89
C ARG A 101 1.63 8.05 -26.39
N ARG A 102 0.46 7.67 -26.93
CA ARG A 102 0.12 7.83 -28.34
C ARG A 102 -1.36 8.11 -28.50
N LYS A 103 -1.73 8.87 -29.52
CA LYS A 103 -3.14 9.08 -29.87
C LYS A 103 -3.77 7.76 -30.32
N GLU A 104 -5.02 7.50 -29.95
CA GLU A 104 -5.70 6.21 -30.17
C GLU A 104 -5.65 5.71 -31.63
N ASN A 105 -5.74 6.62 -32.59
CA ASN A 105 -5.72 6.34 -34.03
C ASN A 105 -4.37 6.66 -34.69
N SER A 106 -3.27 6.59 -33.94
CA SER A 106 -1.92 6.90 -34.39
C SER A 106 -0.92 5.86 -33.88
N GLU A 107 0.04 5.49 -34.72
CA GLU A 107 1.18 4.66 -34.32
C GLU A 107 2.38 5.49 -33.83
N LYS A 108 2.30 6.83 -33.88
CA LYS A 108 3.36 7.71 -33.40
C LYS A 108 3.41 7.73 -31.88
N GLU A 109 4.49 7.21 -31.30
CA GLU A 109 4.80 7.33 -29.88
C GLU A 109 5.34 8.73 -29.53
N GLU A 110 4.94 9.24 -28.37
CA GLU A 110 5.41 10.49 -27.78
C GLU A 110 6.03 10.15 -26.41
N VAL A 111 7.29 10.53 -26.18
CA VAL A 111 7.92 10.44 -24.86
C VAL A 111 7.58 11.70 -24.08
N ILE A 112 6.75 11.57 -23.04
CA ILE A 112 6.29 12.71 -22.23
C ILE A 112 7.26 13.02 -21.09
N LEU A 113 7.87 11.98 -20.50
CA LEU A 113 8.97 12.08 -19.53
C LEU A 113 10.04 11.03 -19.83
N ASN A 114 11.31 11.42 -19.70
CA ASN A 114 12.45 10.51 -19.76
C ASN A 114 13.11 10.49 -18.39
N GLY A 115 12.72 9.53 -17.54
CA GLY A 115 13.23 9.44 -16.18
C GLY A 115 14.75 9.28 -16.12
N GLN A 116 15.33 8.52 -17.04
CA GLN A 116 16.78 8.29 -17.09
C GLN A 116 17.56 9.58 -17.35
N LYS A 117 17.12 10.40 -18.30
CA LYS A 117 17.76 11.69 -18.58
C LYS A 117 17.57 12.67 -17.41
N MET A 118 16.40 12.63 -16.77
CA MET A 118 16.08 13.54 -15.67
C MET A 118 16.83 13.20 -14.37
N SER A 119 17.30 11.95 -14.22
CA SER A 119 18.01 11.49 -13.03
C SER A 119 19.52 11.73 -13.05
N GLU A 120 20.12 12.11 -14.19
CA GLU A 120 21.59 12.15 -14.39
C GLU A 120 22.34 13.01 -13.36
N ASP A 121 21.71 14.07 -12.85
CA ASP A 121 22.30 15.03 -11.93
C ASP A 121 21.99 14.76 -10.44
N TYR A 122 21.37 13.63 -10.11
CA TYR A 122 20.89 13.35 -8.75
C TYR A 122 21.34 12.00 -8.20
N GLU A 123 21.76 11.96 -6.93
CA GLU A 123 22.06 10.70 -6.22
C GLU A 123 20.80 9.87 -5.93
N PHE A 124 19.66 10.56 -5.74
CA PHE A 124 18.34 9.96 -5.65
C PHE A 124 17.40 10.69 -6.60
N PHE A 125 16.59 9.94 -7.33
CA PHE A 125 15.59 10.51 -8.23
C PHE A 125 14.33 9.67 -8.23
N ASN A 126 13.18 10.33 -8.06
CA ASN A 126 11.89 9.69 -8.16
C ASN A 126 10.89 10.61 -8.84
N ILE A 127 10.23 10.09 -9.89
CA ILE A 127 9.03 10.71 -10.45
C ILE A 127 7.85 10.23 -9.60
N GLY A 128 7.11 11.16 -9.01
CA GLY A 128 5.93 10.87 -8.21
C GLY A 128 4.71 10.59 -9.07
N ASP A 129 3.87 11.60 -9.20
CA ASP A 129 2.63 11.59 -9.97
C ASP A 129 2.78 12.42 -11.26
N TYR A 130 1.85 12.22 -12.20
CA TYR A 130 1.63 13.14 -13.31
C TYR A 130 0.15 13.15 -13.70
N ASP A 131 -0.34 14.30 -14.16
CA ASP A 131 -1.67 14.43 -14.74
C ASP A 131 -1.59 15.23 -16.05
N VAL A 132 -2.53 14.96 -16.95
CA VAL A 132 -2.62 15.59 -18.27
C VAL A 132 -3.96 16.32 -18.37
N SER A 133 -3.90 17.58 -18.81
CA SER A 133 -5.09 18.41 -19.01
C SER A 133 -6.08 17.76 -19.98
N ASN A 134 -7.37 18.06 -19.85
CA ASN A 134 -8.43 17.47 -20.69
C ASN A 134 -8.27 17.75 -22.18
N ASN A 135 -7.60 18.84 -22.55
CA ASN A 135 -7.26 19.15 -23.95
C ASN A 135 -6.00 18.41 -24.45
N ASN A 136 -5.38 17.56 -23.62
CA ASN A 136 -4.16 16.78 -23.89
C ASN A 136 -2.90 17.60 -24.21
N ASN A 137 -2.91 18.91 -23.95
CA ASN A 137 -1.81 19.81 -24.35
C ASN A 137 -0.83 20.13 -23.23
N ILE A 138 -1.23 19.93 -21.97
CA ILE A 138 -0.44 20.34 -20.80
C ILE A 138 -0.33 19.15 -19.86
N MET A 139 0.85 18.95 -19.29
CA MET A 139 1.11 17.97 -18.25
C MET A 139 1.74 18.65 -17.07
N ALA A 140 1.35 18.24 -15.88
CA ALA A 140 2.10 18.50 -14.66
C ALA A 140 2.64 17.17 -14.14
N TYR A 141 3.86 17.20 -13.59
CA TYR A 141 4.52 16.02 -13.05
C TYR A 141 5.34 16.39 -11.82
N SER A 142 5.46 15.46 -10.88
CA SER A 142 6.16 15.69 -9.61
C SER A 142 7.47 14.91 -9.48
N LEU A 143 8.45 15.51 -8.80
CA LEU A 143 9.79 14.98 -8.60
C LEU A 143 10.21 15.05 -7.13
N ASP A 144 10.84 14.00 -6.62
CA ASP A 144 11.60 13.98 -5.37
C ASP A 144 13.05 13.58 -5.67
N THR A 145 13.98 14.45 -5.32
CA THR A 145 15.43 14.28 -5.56
C THR A 145 16.23 14.04 -4.29
N LEU A 146 15.55 13.95 -3.14
CA LEU A 146 16.18 13.86 -1.81
C LEU A 146 15.65 12.69 -0.97
N SER A 147 14.73 11.88 -1.52
CA SER A 147 14.05 10.78 -0.81
C SER A 147 13.31 11.23 0.45
N ARG A 148 12.88 12.49 0.51
CA ARG A 148 12.13 13.05 1.66
C ARG A 148 10.62 12.93 1.49
N ARG A 149 10.16 12.45 0.33
CA ARG A 149 8.74 12.46 -0.09
C ARG A 149 8.14 13.86 -0.02
N ILE A 150 8.97 14.87 -0.27
CA ILE A 150 8.57 16.27 -0.45
C ILE A 150 8.87 16.56 -1.91
N TYR A 151 7.82 16.77 -2.69
CA TYR A 151 7.92 16.82 -4.15
C TYR A 151 7.85 18.24 -4.67
N GLN A 152 8.54 18.47 -5.78
CA GLN A 152 8.39 19.62 -6.65
C GLN A 152 7.47 19.26 -7.81
N ILE A 153 6.47 20.09 -8.13
CA ILE A 153 5.63 19.92 -9.31
C ILE A 153 6.12 20.86 -10.41
N LYS A 154 6.43 20.30 -11.58
CA LYS A 154 6.79 21.02 -12.81
C LYS A 154 5.70 20.87 -13.85
N ILE A 155 5.58 21.88 -14.72
CA ILE A 155 4.52 21.93 -15.74
C ILE A 155 5.17 22.03 -17.12
N LYS A 156 4.66 21.22 -18.06
CA LYS A 156 5.17 21.09 -19.43
C LYS A 156 4.03 21.24 -20.44
N ASN A 157 4.26 22.04 -21.47
CA ASN A 157 3.44 22.02 -22.67
C ASN A 157 3.85 20.82 -23.54
N LEU A 158 2.92 19.89 -23.77
CA LEU A 158 3.18 18.67 -24.54
C LEU A 158 3.21 18.89 -26.06
N VAL A 159 2.79 20.07 -26.54
CA VAL A 159 2.80 20.43 -27.97
C VAL A 159 4.10 21.14 -28.34
N THR A 160 4.54 22.12 -27.53
CA THR A 160 5.78 22.86 -27.77
C THR A 160 7.00 22.23 -27.11
N GLU A 161 6.78 21.28 -26.19
CA GLU A 161 7.79 20.68 -25.31
C GLU A 161 8.43 21.66 -24.30
N GLU A 162 7.98 22.91 -24.27
CA GLU A 162 8.47 23.94 -23.35
C GLU A 162 7.98 23.69 -21.92
N LEU A 163 8.86 23.98 -20.96
CA LEU A 163 8.49 24.03 -19.55
C LEU A 163 7.95 25.41 -19.20
N TYR A 164 6.95 25.42 -18.34
CA TYR A 164 6.53 26.64 -17.67
C TYR A 164 7.61 27.07 -16.66
N THR A 165 7.65 28.36 -16.34
CA THR A 165 8.71 28.93 -15.49
C THR A 165 8.51 28.64 -14.01
N GLU A 166 7.27 28.48 -13.59
CA GLU A 166 6.89 28.19 -12.21
C GLU A 166 7.21 26.73 -11.82
N THR A 167 7.43 26.53 -10.52
CA THR A 167 7.58 25.21 -9.90
C THR A 167 6.84 25.26 -8.56
N LEU A 168 6.01 24.26 -8.28
CA LEU A 168 5.28 24.20 -7.02
C LEU A 168 6.10 23.39 -6.01
N GLU A 169 6.60 24.06 -4.99
CA GLU A 169 7.47 23.47 -3.96
C GLU A 169 6.66 22.92 -2.78
N ASN A 170 7.29 22.05 -1.98
CA ASN A 170 6.77 21.53 -0.71
C ASN A 170 5.43 20.80 -0.81
N THR A 171 5.30 19.95 -1.83
CA THR A 171 4.06 19.22 -2.12
C THR A 171 4.15 17.75 -1.71
N THR A 172 3.00 17.08 -1.63
CA THR A 172 2.91 15.61 -1.53
C THR A 172 3.23 14.90 -2.85
N GLY A 173 3.30 15.65 -3.95
CA GLY A 173 3.47 15.16 -5.31
C GLY A 173 2.16 14.90 -6.06
N SER A 174 1.00 14.87 -5.40
CA SER A 174 -0.31 14.63 -6.04
C SER A 174 -0.74 15.81 -6.91
N ILE A 175 -1.24 15.51 -8.12
CA ILE A 175 -1.60 16.51 -9.13
C ILE A 175 -2.99 16.21 -9.67
N VAL A 176 -3.86 17.23 -9.75
CA VAL A 176 -5.20 17.06 -10.33
C VAL A 176 -5.57 18.27 -11.20
N PHE A 177 -5.75 18.06 -12.50
CA PHE A 177 -6.30 19.08 -13.39
C PHE A 177 -7.81 19.24 -13.22
N ALA A 178 -8.23 20.50 -13.11
CA ALA A 178 -9.61 20.89 -13.36
C ALA A 178 -9.98 20.79 -14.85
N ASN A 179 -11.27 20.91 -15.16
CA ASN A 179 -11.74 20.77 -16.54
C ASN A 179 -11.51 22.03 -17.40
N ASP A 180 -11.13 23.14 -16.78
CA ASP A 180 -10.80 24.40 -17.47
C ASP A 180 -9.44 24.34 -18.21
N ASN A 181 -8.63 23.29 -17.98
CA ASN A 181 -7.26 23.12 -18.48
C ASN A 181 -6.27 24.20 -17.99
N GLN A 182 -6.61 24.92 -16.93
CA GLN A 182 -5.89 26.10 -16.44
C GLN A 182 -5.62 26.03 -14.94
N THR A 183 -6.40 25.24 -14.20
CA THR A 183 -6.29 25.10 -12.75
C THR A 183 -5.76 23.71 -12.38
N ILE A 184 -4.72 23.67 -11.54
CA ILE A 184 -4.17 22.45 -10.94
C ILE A 184 -4.44 22.48 -9.44
N PHE A 185 -5.00 21.40 -8.90
CA PHE A 185 -5.03 21.18 -7.46
C PHE A 185 -3.83 20.35 -7.02
N TYR A 186 -3.24 20.73 -5.90
CA TYR A 186 -2.16 19.98 -5.26
C TYR A 186 -2.27 20.09 -3.74
N VAL A 187 -1.55 19.20 -3.04
CA VAL A 187 -1.54 19.15 -1.57
C VAL A 187 -0.16 19.56 -1.06
N LYS A 188 -0.14 20.49 -0.10
CA LYS A 188 1.07 20.87 0.63
C LYS A 188 1.35 19.91 1.77
N LYS A 189 2.63 19.79 2.07
CA LYS A 189 3.15 18.94 3.13
C LYS A 189 3.78 19.78 4.23
N ASP A 190 3.45 19.47 5.48
CA ASP A 190 4.10 20.09 6.63
C ASP A 190 5.60 19.71 6.65
N PRO A 191 6.53 20.68 6.77
CA PRO A 191 7.96 20.40 6.64
C PRO A 191 8.55 19.60 7.82
N THR A 192 7.88 19.57 8.96
CA THR A 192 8.35 18.92 10.19
C THR A 192 7.68 17.57 10.38
N THR A 193 6.35 17.56 10.45
CA THR A 193 5.53 16.37 10.70
C THR A 193 5.31 15.53 9.46
N LEU A 194 5.58 16.08 8.26
CA LEU A 194 5.32 15.45 6.96
C LEU A 194 3.82 15.17 6.69
N ARG A 195 2.91 15.77 7.48
CA ARG A 195 1.45 15.65 7.30
C ARG A 195 0.98 16.39 6.04
N SER A 196 0.00 15.82 5.33
CA SER A 196 -0.69 16.53 4.25
C SER A 196 -1.90 17.27 4.80
N PHE A 197 -1.91 18.60 4.73
CA PHE A 197 -2.88 19.39 5.49
C PHE A 197 -3.49 20.59 4.76
N GLN A 198 -2.91 21.04 3.65
CA GLN A 198 -3.46 22.14 2.86
C GLN A 198 -3.60 21.75 1.40
N ILE A 199 -4.73 22.13 0.80
CA ILE A 199 -5.02 21.93 -0.62
C ILE A 199 -5.10 23.29 -1.27
N TYR A 200 -4.29 23.47 -2.32
CA TYR A 200 -4.20 24.71 -3.09
C TYR A 200 -4.70 24.50 -4.52
N ALA A 201 -5.25 25.56 -5.09
CA ALA A 201 -5.50 25.68 -6.53
C ALA A 201 -4.47 26.64 -7.14
N HIS A 202 -3.65 26.10 -8.03
CA HIS A 202 -2.66 26.82 -8.81
C HIS A 202 -3.22 27.14 -10.20
N LYS A 203 -2.97 28.37 -10.68
CA LYS A 203 -3.32 28.80 -12.04
C LYS A 203 -2.06 28.80 -12.91
N LEU A 204 -2.10 28.13 -14.07
CA LEU A 204 -0.91 28.07 -14.94
C LEU A 204 -0.41 29.47 -15.34
N GLY A 205 0.92 29.63 -15.30
CA GLY A 205 1.62 30.86 -15.65
C GLY A 205 1.64 31.94 -14.56
N THR A 206 1.20 31.64 -13.33
CA THR A 206 1.33 32.54 -12.18
C THR A 206 2.40 32.04 -11.20
N ASP A 207 2.86 32.91 -10.30
CA ASP A 207 3.77 32.51 -9.23
C ASP A 207 3.03 31.66 -8.17
N GLN A 208 3.72 30.71 -7.52
CA GLN A 208 3.14 29.84 -6.48
C GLN A 208 2.57 30.67 -5.30
N SER A 209 3.12 31.86 -5.02
CA SER A 209 2.63 32.75 -3.97
C SER A 209 1.23 33.32 -4.25
N GLU A 210 0.75 33.24 -5.50
CA GLU A 210 -0.60 33.65 -5.90
C GLU A 210 -1.63 32.52 -5.77
N ASP A 211 -1.21 31.31 -5.39
CA ASP A 211 -2.08 30.15 -5.28
C ASP A 211 -3.18 30.34 -4.24
N ILE A 212 -4.39 29.88 -4.56
CA ILE A 212 -5.56 30.04 -3.72
C ILE A 212 -5.65 28.85 -2.77
N LEU A 213 -5.66 29.09 -1.46
CA LEU A 213 -5.96 28.07 -0.46
C LEU A 213 -7.43 27.64 -0.59
N ILE A 214 -7.66 26.37 -0.91
CA ILE A 214 -8.99 25.78 -1.12
C ILE A 214 -9.50 25.13 0.16
N PHE A 215 -8.64 24.43 0.87
CA PHE A 215 -8.97 23.71 2.10
C PHE A 215 -7.75 23.56 3.00
N GLU A 216 -7.97 23.66 4.31
CA GLU A 216 -6.97 23.38 5.34
C GLU A 216 -7.59 22.42 6.37
N GLU A 217 -6.87 21.35 6.68
CA GLU A 217 -7.21 20.40 7.73
C GLU A 217 -6.58 20.84 9.05
N GLU A 218 -7.38 21.50 9.88
CA GLU A 218 -6.96 22.02 11.19
C GLU A 218 -6.80 20.92 12.25
N ASP A 219 -7.45 19.77 12.10
CA ASP A 219 -7.28 18.63 13.02
C ASP A 219 -6.03 17.83 12.65
N GLU A 220 -5.01 17.89 13.50
CA GLU A 220 -3.71 17.25 13.27
C GLU A 220 -3.78 15.72 13.23
N THR A 221 -4.89 15.12 13.68
CA THR A 221 -5.12 13.67 13.58
C THR A 221 -5.60 13.23 12.20
N PHE A 222 -5.95 14.18 11.32
CA PHE A 222 -6.39 13.93 9.96
C PHE A 222 -5.33 14.32 8.93
N SER A 223 -5.33 13.65 7.79
CA SER A 223 -4.59 14.05 6.59
C SER A 223 -5.57 14.33 5.46
N CYS A 224 -5.28 15.34 4.65
CA CYS A 224 -6.10 15.67 3.49
C CYS A 224 -5.48 15.21 2.16
N TYR A 225 -6.33 14.86 1.21
CA TYR A 225 -6.01 14.39 -0.13
C TYR A 225 -6.94 15.04 -1.15
N VAL A 226 -6.50 15.13 -2.40
CA VAL A 226 -7.32 15.61 -3.52
C VAL A 226 -7.24 14.64 -4.69
N TYR A 227 -8.37 14.37 -5.33
CA TYR A 227 -8.45 13.57 -6.56
C TYR A 227 -9.60 14.05 -7.43
N ARG A 228 -9.66 13.60 -8.68
CA ARG A 228 -10.80 13.84 -9.58
C ARG A 228 -11.67 12.58 -9.65
N SER A 229 -12.98 12.77 -9.51
CA SER A 229 -13.95 11.69 -9.69
C SER A 229 -13.79 11.03 -11.07
N LYS A 230 -14.05 9.71 -11.15
CA LYS A 230 -13.97 8.93 -12.40
C LYS A 230 -14.86 9.49 -13.52
N SER A 231 -16.01 10.07 -13.16
CA SER A 231 -16.92 10.78 -14.07
C SER A 231 -16.39 12.13 -14.57
N MET A 232 -15.27 12.61 -14.02
CA MET A 232 -14.66 13.92 -14.29
C MET A 232 -15.53 15.13 -13.93
N GLU A 233 -16.68 14.94 -13.28
CA GLU A 233 -17.60 16.01 -12.87
C GLU A 233 -17.16 16.75 -11.61
N TYR A 234 -16.41 16.09 -10.72
CA TYR A 234 -16.00 16.64 -9.43
C TYR A 234 -14.49 16.51 -9.19
N ILE A 235 -13.90 17.57 -8.64
CA ILE A 235 -12.70 17.48 -7.81
C ILE A 235 -13.18 17.15 -6.39
N VAL A 236 -12.54 16.16 -5.79
CA VAL A 236 -12.93 15.61 -4.50
C VAL A 236 -11.78 15.80 -3.52
N ILE A 237 -12.11 16.43 -2.39
CA ILE A 237 -11.22 16.53 -1.24
C ILE A 237 -11.64 15.47 -0.24
N ASN A 238 -10.69 14.65 0.21
CA ASN A 238 -10.90 13.73 1.32
C ASN A 238 -10.04 14.19 2.50
N SER A 239 -10.63 14.21 3.69
CA SER A 239 -9.91 14.29 4.96
C SER A 239 -10.15 13.01 5.72
N SER A 240 -9.08 12.32 6.10
CA SER A 240 -9.17 10.98 6.69
C SER A 240 -8.25 10.83 7.90
N SER A 241 -8.76 10.13 8.91
CA SER A 241 -8.03 9.59 10.06
C SER A 241 -8.35 8.10 10.19
N THR A 242 -7.71 7.38 11.11
CA THR A 242 -7.83 5.91 11.25
C THR A 242 -9.27 5.38 11.29
N LEU A 243 -10.22 6.15 11.83
CA LEU A 243 -11.60 5.70 12.07
C LEU A 243 -12.66 6.66 11.49
N SER A 244 -12.27 7.70 10.75
CA SER A 244 -13.22 8.73 10.32
C SER A 244 -12.83 9.36 9.00
N ASP A 245 -13.81 9.55 8.13
CA ASP A 245 -13.64 10.26 6.86
C ASP A 245 -14.55 11.50 6.75
N GLU A 246 -14.11 12.46 5.95
CA GLU A 246 -14.92 13.56 5.42
C GLU A 246 -14.61 13.75 3.94
N TYR A 247 -15.63 13.93 3.12
CA TYR A 247 -15.46 14.27 1.71
C TYR A 247 -16.09 15.61 1.41
N ARG A 248 -15.44 16.36 0.52
CA ARG A 248 -15.94 17.63 -0.01
C ARG A 248 -15.85 17.63 -1.52
N LEU A 249 -16.84 18.24 -2.16
CA LEU A 249 -17.00 18.26 -3.61
C LEU A 249 -16.81 19.68 -4.14
N ILE A 250 -16.07 19.79 -5.24
CA ILE A 250 -15.96 20.99 -6.07
C ILE A 250 -16.32 20.57 -7.50
N PRO A 251 -17.27 21.23 -8.18
CA PRO A 251 -17.51 20.98 -9.59
C PRO A 251 -16.23 21.21 -10.40
N ALA A 252 -15.78 20.22 -11.16
CA ALA A 252 -14.51 20.31 -11.89
C ALA A 252 -14.52 21.36 -13.02
N ASN A 253 -15.71 21.79 -13.45
CA ASN A 253 -15.90 22.89 -14.41
C ASN A 253 -15.92 24.29 -13.75
N ASP A 254 -15.98 24.36 -12.42
CA ASP A 254 -15.94 25.61 -11.64
C ASP A 254 -14.97 25.43 -10.46
N PRO A 255 -13.65 25.30 -10.75
CA PRO A 255 -12.67 24.83 -9.78
C PRO A 255 -12.42 25.79 -8.61
N LEU A 256 -12.83 27.05 -8.72
CA LEU A 256 -12.70 28.01 -7.62
C LEU A 256 -13.98 28.11 -6.76
N LYS A 257 -15.01 27.32 -7.06
CA LYS A 257 -16.18 27.22 -6.20
C LYS A 257 -15.78 26.67 -4.83
N LYS A 258 -16.38 27.23 -3.78
CA LYS A 258 -16.16 26.77 -2.41
C LYS A 258 -16.47 25.27 -2.29
N PRO A 259 -15.60 24.46 -1.64
CA PRO A 259 -15.88 23.05 -1.41
C PRO A 259 -17.16 22.83 -0.60
N GLU A 260 -18.04 21.98 -1.11
CA GLU A 260 -19.30 21.60 -0.46
C GLU A 260 -19.11 20.26 0.28
N ILE A 261 -19.50 20.20 1.56
CA ILE A 261 -19.36 18.98 2.36
C ILE A 261 -20.34 17.91 1.85
N PHE A 262 -19.84 16.71 1.56
CA PHE A 262 -20.66 15.56 1.18
C PHE A 262 -21.44 15.04 2.39
N GLN A 263 -20.72 14.67 3.45
CA GLN A 263 -21.23 14.26 4.75
C GLN A 263 -20.24 14.78 5.79
N LYS A 264 -20.73 15.43 6.85
CA LYS A 264 -19.88 15.92 7.93
C LYS A 264 -19.23 14.74 8.65
N ARG A 265 -17.94 14.85 9.01
CA ARG A 265 -17.24 13.80 9.74
C ARG A 265 -17.95 13.42 11.04
N GLU A 266 -17.88 12.14 11.35
CA GLU A 266 -18.39 11.53 12.57
C GLU A 266 -17.38 10.47 13.02
N ARG A 267 -17.02 10.46 14.30
CA ARG A 267 -16.05 9.49 14.81
C ARG A 267 -16.56 8.07 14.61
N GLY A 268 -15.76 7.24 13.95
CA GLY A 268 -16.11 5.84 13.66
C GLY A 268 -16.91 5.65 12.37
N LEU A 269 -17.19 6.72 11.61
CA LEU A 269 -17.82 6.64 10.30
C LEU A 269 -16.75 6.68 9.20
N GLU A 270 -16.49 5.52 8.62
CA GLU A 270 -15.61 5.35 7.47
C GLU A 270 -16.47 5.24 6.21
N TYR A 271 -16.07 5.93 5.14
CA TYR A 271 -16.75 5.81 3.85
C TYR A 271 -15.88 6.21 2.65
N ASN A 272 -16.22 5.71 1.47
CA ASN A 272 -15.70 6.16 0.17
C ASN A 272 -16.85 6.49 -0.78
N ILE A 273 -16.64 7.44 -1.68
CA ILE A 273 -17.67 7.92 -2.60
C ILE A 273 -17.29 7.65 -4.05
N TYR A 274 -18.28 7.22 -4.85
CA TYR A 274 -18.12 6.92 -6.27
C TYR A 274 -19.28 7.55 -7.04
N HIS A 275 -18.98 8.58 -7.83
CA HIS A 275 -19.98 9.29 -8.61
C HIS A 275 -20.37 8.51 -9.88
N HIS A 276 -21.66 8.44 -10.17
CA HIS A 276 -22.19 7.91 -11.42
C HIS A 276 -23.55 8.51 -11.73
N GLN A 277 -23.63 9.26 -12.84
CA GLN A 277 -24.83 9.95 -13.32
C GLN A 277 -25.39 10.97 -12.32
N ASP A 278 -26.55 10.70 -11.71
CA ASP A 278 -27.26 11.60 -10.79
C ASP A 278 -27.14 11.18 -9.32
N LYS A 279 -26.24 10.23 -9.03
CA LYS A 279 -26.10 9.61 -7.72
C LYS A 279 -24.65 9.30 -7.36
N PHE A 280 -24.44 9.04 -6.07
CA PHE A 280 -23.22 8.47 -5.53
C PHE A 280 -23.48 7.07 -5.01
N TYR A 281 -22.55 6.16 -5.27
CA TYR A 281 -22.39 4.92 -4.51
C TYR A 281 -21.42 5.18 -3.36
N ILE A 282 -21.78 4.71 -2.18
CA ILE A 282 -21.06 4.98 -0.94
C ILE A 282 -20.70 3.65 -0.31
N LEU A 283 -19.42 3.30 -0.32
CA LEU A 283 -18.91 2.18 0.47
C LEU A 283 -18.75 2.67 1.90
N THR A 284 -19.44 2.08 2.88
CA THR A 284 -19.41 2.61 4.26
C THR A 284 -19.59 1.56 5.33
N ASN A 285 -18.99 1.80 6.51
CA ASN A 285 -19.18 0.98 7.71
C ASN A 285 -20.45 1.32 8.52
N LYS A 286 -21.24 2.34 8.09
CA LYS A 286 -22.42 2.89 8.81
C LYS A 286 -23.35 1.83 9.40
N ASN A 287 -23.69 0.82 8.60
CA ASN A 287 -24.66 -0.22 8.98
C ASN A 287 -24.00 -1.57 9.29
N HIS A 288 -22.72 -1.75 8.97
CA HIS A 288 -22.04 -3.04 9.10
C HIS A 288 -20.51 -2.89 9.13
N HIS A 289 -19.83 -3.56 10.06
CA HIS A 289 -18.36 -3.46 10.22
C HIS A 289 -17.57 -3.92 8.98
N ASN A 290 -18.05 -4.92 8.26
CA ASN A 290 -17.45 -5.36 6.98
C ASN A 290 -17.93 -4.53 5.77
N PHE A 291 -18.43 -3.33 6.04
CA PHE A 291 -18.98 -2.39 5.09
C PHE A 291 -20.25 -2.88 4.37
N SER A 292 -21.04 -1.91 3.91
CA SER A 292 -22.15 -2.04 2.96
C SER A 292 -21.95 -1.03 1.84
N VAL A 293 -22.73 -1.16 0.76
CA VAL A 293 -22.83 -0.11 -0.27
C VAL A 293 -24.18 0.55 -0.15
N GLU A 294 -24.18 1.85 0.05
CA GLU A 294 -25.35 2.71 0.06
C GLU A 294 -25.36 3.58 -1.22
N ILE A 295 -26.49 4.20 -1.51
CA ILE A 295 -26.64 5.19 -2.57
C ILE A 295 -27.35 6.45 -2.07
N CYS A 296 -26.99 7.60 -2.64
CA CYS A 296 -27.72 8.85 -2.44
C CYS A 296 -27.77 9.65 -3.75
N SER A 297 -28.72 10.58 -3.85
CA SER A 297 -28.73 11.56 -4.94
C SER A 297 -27.53 12.51 -4.79
N LYS A 298 -27.00 13.01 -5.91
CA LYS A 298 -25.95 14.04 -5.90
C LYS A 298 -26.38 15.37 -5.28
N ASP A 299 -27.70 15.63 -5.23
CA ASP A 299 -28.27 16.84 -4.65
C ASP A 299 -28.66 16.68 -3.17
N SER A 300 -28.44 15.50 -2.57
CA SER A 300 -28.81 15.18 -1.18
C SER A 300 -27.85 14.15 -0.59
N THR A 301 -26.63 14.59 -0.30
CA THR A 301 -25.47 13.74 0.03
C THR A 301 -25.35 13.36 1.50
N GLY A 302 -26.11 14.01 2.40
CA GLY A 302 -26.07 13.72 3.83
C GLY A 302 -26.48 12.28 4.16
N LYS A 303 -25.87 11.71 5.21
CA LYS A 303 -26.00 10.31 5.61
C LYS A 303 -27.44 9.85 5.90
N GLU A 304 -28.33 10.79 6.21
CA GLU A 304 -29.77 10.57 6.39
C GLU A 304 -30.49 10.19 5.09
N ASN A 305 -29.91 10.53 3.93
CA ASN A 305 -30.47 10.23 2.61
C ASN A 305 -29.89 8.95 1.99
N TRP A 306 -28.90 8.34 2.65
CA TRP A 306 -28.25 7.12 2.17
C TRP A 306 -29.20 5.93 2.29
N LYS A 307 -29.42 5.24 1.16
CA LYS A 307 -30.27 4.07 1.04
C LYS A 307 -29.44 2.85 0.68
N GLU A 308 -29.75 1.73 1.31
CA GLU A 308 -29.00 0.49 1.09
C GLU A 308 -29.10 0.03 -0.37
N PHE A 309 -27.97 -0.33 -0.95
CA PHE A 309 -27.84 -0.91 -2.29
C PHE A 309 -27.27 -2.34 -2.23
N ILE A 310 -26.20 -2.55 -1.47
CA ILE A 310 -25.65 -3.88 -1.15
C ILE A 310 -25.52 -3.98 0.37
N SER A 311 -26.30 -4.85 0.99
CA SER A 311 -26.24 -5.08 2.44
C SER A 311 -24.89 -5.67 2.87
N GLY A 312 -24.42 -5.26 4.05
CA GLY A 312 -23.20 -5.82 4.64
C GLY A 312 -23.35 -7.29 5.06
N ARG A 313 -22.26 -8.06 5.01
CA ARG A 313 -22.24 -9.50 5.32
C ARG A 313 -21.18 -9.85 6.37
N LYS A 314 -21.52 -10.76 7.28
CA LYS A 314 -20.64 -11.15 8.41
C LYS A 314 -19.31 -11.77 7.98
N ASP A 315 -19.27 -12.46 6.85
CA ASP A 315 -18.12 -13.23 6.36
C ASP A 315 -17.49 -12.65 5.08
N VAL A 316 -17.92 -11.47 4.65
CA VAL A 316 -17.42 -10.78 3.45
C VAL A 316 -17.17 -9.31 3.75
N LEU A 317 -15.93 -8.87 3.59
CA LEU A 317 -15.53 -7.46 3.58
C LEU A 317 -15.64 -6.90 2.17
N ILE A 318 -16.33 -5.78 2.02
CA ILE A 318 -16.34 -5.03 0.75
C ILE A 318 -15.18 -4.03 0.81
N GLU A 319 -14.19 -4.19 -0.06
CA GLU A 319 -12.95 -3.40 -0.03
C GLU A 319 -12.93 -2.26 -1.05
N GLY A 320 -13.78 -2.31 -2.08
CA GLY A 320 -13.78 -1.27 -3.10
C GLY A 320 -14.80 -1.49 -4.20
N LEU A 321 -15.05 -0.41 -4.93
CA LEU A 321 -15.97 -0.36 -6.07
C LEU A 321 -15.27 0.16 -7.32
N ASP A 322 -15.64 -0.39 -8.46
CA ASP A 322 -15.31 0.12 -9.78
C ASP A 322 -16.60 0.32 -10.58
N VAL A 323 -16.97 1.59 -10.79
CA VAL A 323 -18.25 1.94 -11.42
C VAL A 323 -18.06 2.19 -12.91
N PHE A 324 -18.94 1.61 -13.72
CA PHE A 324 -19.06 1.76 -15.17
C PHE A 324 -20.50 2.17 -15.51
N ASP A 325 -20.76 2.61 -16.75
CA ASP A 325 -22.09 3.07 -17.16
C ASP A 325 -23.18 1.99 -17.05
N GLN A 326 -22.80 0.72 -17.23
CA GLN A 326 -23.72 -0.42 -17.22
C GLN A 326 -23.40 -1.44 -16.12
N TYR A 327 -22.29 -1.27 -15.40
CA TYR A 327 -21.80 -2.27 -14.46
C TYR A 327 -21.29 -1.64 -13.16
N LEU A 328 -21.42 -2.38 -12.07
CA LEU A 328 -20.65 -2.20 -10.86
C LEU A 328 -19.79 -3.43 -10.64
N VAL A 329 -18.49 -3.22 -10.44
CA VAL A 329 -17.59 -4.27 -9.97
C VAL A 329 -17.28 -4.03 -8.50
N VAL A 330 -17.54 -5.04 -7.68
CA VAL A 330 -17.35 -5.00 -6.23
C VAL A 330 -16.18 -5.93 -5.88
N SER A 331 -15.17 -5.37 -5.23
CA SER A 331 -14.05 -6.13 -4.66
C SER A 331 -14.46 -6.62 -3.27
N GLU A 332 -14.56 -7.94 -3.12
CA GLU A 332 -15.04 -8.59 -1.90
C GLU A 332 -13.95 -9.51 -1.34
N ARG A 333 -13.52 -9.31 -0.09
CA ARG A 333 -12.67 -10.25 0.62
C ARG A 333 -13.51 -11.25 1.40
N LYS A 334 -13.38 -12.52 1.04
CA LYS A 334 -14.06 -13.63 1.72
C LYS A 334 -13.07 -14.70 2.09
N LYS A 335 -13.04 -15.06 3.38
CA LYS A 335 -12.06 -15.99 3.93
C LYS A 335 -10.66 -15.61 3.42
N GLY A 336 -10.10 -14.44 3.69
CA GLY A 336 -8.70 -14.11 3.34
C GLY A 336 -8.33 -13.98 1.87
N LEU A 337 -9.27 -14.02 0.93
CA LEU A 337 -9.00 -13.87 -0.51
C LEU A 337 -9.97 -12.87 -1.12
N ILE A 338 -9.46 -11.99 -1.99
CA ILE A 338 -10.27 -11.05 -2.75
C ILE A 338 -10.98 -11.79 -3.89
N GLN A 339 -12.23 -11.43 -4.14
CA GLN A 339 -13.06 -11.88 -5.25
C GLN A 339 -13.64 -10.65 -5.96
N LEU A 340 -13.89 -10.76 -7.26
CA LEU A 340 -14.53 -9.70 -8.03
C LEU A 340 -15.96 -10.12 -8.37
N CYS A 341 -16.93 -9.36 -7.86
CA CYS A 341 -18.36 -9.53 -8.13
C CYS A 341 -18.82 -8.47 -9.13
N VAL A 342 -19.34 -8.90 -10.27
CA VAL A 342 -19.84 -8.03 -11.34
C VAL A 342 -21.36 -7.98 -11.27
N MET A 343 -21.92 -6.78 -11.16
CA MET A 343 -23.35 -6.50 -11.18
C MET A 343 -23.70 -5.69 -12.43
N ASN A 344 -24.73 -6.09 -13.17
CA ASN A 344 -25.19 -5.41 -14.37
C ASN A 344 -26.44 -4.56 -14.05
N PHE A 345 -26.39 -3.25 -14.30
CA PHE A 345 -27.48 -2.32 -13.97
C PHE A 345 -28.71 -2.44 -14.87
N LYS A 346 -28.61 -3.07 -16.06
CA LYS A 346 -29.73 -3.21 -16.99
C LYS A 346 -30.66 -4.37 -16.65
N ASN A 347 -30.10 -5.47 -16.15
CA ASN A 347 -30.83 -6.73 -15.96
C ASN A 347 -30.68 -7.32 -14.56
N ASP A 348 -30.02 -6.59 -13.65
CA ASP A 348 -29.76 -6.97 -12.26
C ASP A 348 -29.01 -8.30 -12.09
N SER A 349 -28.33 -8.78 -13.15
CA SER A 349 -27.55 -10.02 -13.08
C SER A 349 -26.27 -9.80 -12.27
N VAL A 350 -25.93 -10.81 -11.46
CA VAL A 350 -24.75 -10.81 -10.59
C VAL A 350 -23.93 -12.07 -10.87
N HIS A 351 -22.62 -11.92 -11.02
CA HIS A 351 -21.72 -13.07 -11.13
C HIS A 351 -20.33 -12.77 -10.58
N TYR A 352 -19.63 -13.82 -10.16
CA TYR A 352 -18.23 -13.73 -9.73
C TYR A 352 -17.29 -14.14 -10.86
N ILE A 353 -16.15 -13.45 -10.98
CA ILE A 353 -15.06 -13.88 -11.85
C ILE A 353 -14.35 -15.08 -11.19
N PRO A 354 -14.17 -16.22 -11.88
CA PRO A 354 -13.63 -17.43 -11.27
C PRO A 354 -12.09 -17.41 -11.15
N PHE A 355 -11.59 -17.80 -9.98
CA PHE A 355 -10.16 -17.96 -9.67
C PHE A 355 -9.92 -19.31 -8.98
N ASN A 356 -8.89 -20.03 -9.40
CA ASN A 356 -8.74 -21.46 -9.07
C ASN A 356 -7.53 -21.80 -8.18
N GLU A 357 -6.55 -20.92 -8.04
CA GLU A 357 -5.40 -21.21 -7.17
C GLU A 357 -5.78 -21.00 -5.70
N PRO A 358 -5.18 -21.73 -4.75
CA PRO A 358 -5.59 -21.67 -3.33
C PRO A 358 -5.12 -20.40 -2.60
N THR A 359 -4.11 -19.72 -3.13
CA THR A 359 -3.45 -18.57 -2.49
C THR A 359 -3.19 -17.48 -3.54
N TYR A 360 -4.21 -16.66 -3.80
CA TYR A 360 -4.15 -15.62 -4.83
C TYR A 360 -4.62 -14.27 -4.30
N VAL A 361 -4.37 -13.25 -5.08
CA VAL A 361 -4.99 -11.93 -4.95
C VAL A 361 -5.42 -11.47 -6.33
N VAL A 362 -6.53 -10.74 -6.35
CA VAL A 362 -7.04 -10.08 -7.56
C VAL A 362 -7.38 -8.64 -7.19
N GLY A 363 -7.12 -7.71 -8.10
CA GLY A 363 -7.50 -6.31 -7.94
C GLY A 363 -7.90 -5.73 -9.28
N THR A 364 -8.86 -4.81 -9.28
CA THR A 364 -9.12 -4.00 -10.46
C THR A 364 -7.91 -3.10 -10.77
N ASN A 365 -7.79 -2.63 -12.00
CA ASN A 365 -6.61 -1.87 -12.45
C ASN A 365 -7.05 -0.64 -13.26
N SER A 366 -6.30 -0.21 -14.29
CA SER A 366 -6.59 0.97 -15.10
C SER A 366 -7.93 0.89 -15.85
N ASN A 367 -9.02 1.25 -15.16
CA ASN A 367 -10.40 1.24 -15.65
C ASN A 367 -10.96 2.66 -15.80
N LEU A 368 -10.19 3.61 -16.33
CA LEU A 368 -10.55 5.05 -16.31
C LEU A 368 -11.77 5.40 -17.18
N VAL A 369 -12.06 4.61 -18.21
CA VAL A 369 -13.22 4.81 -19.09
C VAL A 369 -14.46 4.11 -18.51
N MET A 370 -15.52 4.86 -18.23
CA MET A 370 -16.77 4.31 -17.67
C MET A 370 -17.67 3.66 -18.72
N ASN A 371 -17.67 4.17 -19.96
CA ASN A 371 -18.48 3.63 -21.06
C ASN A 371 -17.77 2.44 -21.73
N THR A 372 -17.72 1.31 -21.04
CA THR A 372 -17.15 0.06 -21.56
C THR A 372 -17.80 -1.15 -20.89
N SER A 373 -17.75 -2.30 -21.58
CA SER A 373 -18.08 -3.61 -21.02
C SER A 373 -16.83 -4.40 -20.58
N VAL A 374 -15.64 -3.82 -20.75
CA VAL A 374 -14.38 -4.49 -20.49
C VAL A 374 -13.81 -4.02 -19.16
N LEU A 375 -13.68 -4.94 -18.21
CA LEU A 375 -12.95 -4.75 -16.97
C LEU A 375 -11.49 -5.16 -17.17
N ARG A 376 -10.56 -4.30 -16.74
CA ARG A 376 -9.17 -4.66 -16.54
C ARG A 376 -8.91 -4.99 -15.07
N TYR A 377 -8.29 -6.13 -14.85
CA TYR A 377 -7.88 -6.57 -13.51
C TYR A 377 -6.50 -7.23 -13.54
N SER A 378 -5.79 -7.13 -12.43
CA SER A 378 -4.56 -7.87 -12.19
C SER A 378 -4.85 -9.11 -11.34
N TYR A 379 -4.18 -10.20 -11.65
CA TYR A 379 -4.23 -11.43 -10.88
C TYR A 379 -2.81 -11.84 -10.52
N ASN A 380 -2.60 -12.21 -9.27
CA ASN A 380 -1.31 -12.66 -8.77
C ASN A 380 -1.52 -13.80 -7.78
N SER A 381 -0.53 -14.67 -7.60
CA SER A 381 -0.59 -15.72 -6.60
C SER A 381 0.80 -16.09 -6.15
N MET A 382 0.95 -16.95 -5.14
CA MET A 382 2.28 -17.38 -4.72
C MET A 382 3.09 -18.12 -5.80
N VAL A 383 2.45 -18.59 -6.88
CA VAL A 383 3.09 -19.27 -8.02
C VAL A 383 2.83 -18.60 -9.38
N ASN A 384 1.99 -17.59 -9.45
CA ASN A 384 1.75 -16.81 -10.67
C ASN A 384 2.39 -15.41 -10.54
N PRO A 385 3.43 -15.08 -11.33
CA PRO A 385 4.17 -13.82 -11.27
C PRO A 385 3.35 -12.53 -11.41
N GLY A 386 2.12 -12.63 -11.91
CA GLY A 386 1.25 -11.51 -12.16
C GLY A 386 0.77 -11.55 -13.61
N THR A 387 -0.54 -11.53 -13.80
CA THR A 387 -1.16 -11.50 -15.11
C THR A 387 -2.19 -10.38 -15.17
N MET A 388 -2.10 -9.55 -16.19
CA MET A 388 -3.08 -8.53 -16.53
C MET A 388 -4.10 -9.13 -17.49
N PHE A 389 -5.38 -8.97 -17.15
CA PHE A 389 -6.50 -9.47 -17.94
C PHE A 389 -7.42 -8.35 -18.40
N GLU A 390 -8.01 -8.54 -19.56
CA GLU A 390 -9.30 -7.96 -19.93
C GLU A 390 -10.38 -9.01 -19.73
N TYR A 391 -11.52 -8.57 -19.18
CA TYR A 391 -12.70 -9.39 -18.96
C TYR A 391 -13.91 -8.67 -19.51
N ASN A 392 -14.56 -9.27 -20.50
CA ASN A 392 -15.83 -8.76 -20.98
C ASN A 392 -16.92 -9.14 -19.98
N MET A 393 -17.49 -8.15 -19.30
CA MET A 393 -18.49 -8.32 -18.25
C MET A 393 -19.84 -8.84 -18.75
N GLU A 394 -20.10 -8.76 -20.06
CA GLU A 394 -21.31 -9.31 -20.71
C GLU A 394 -21.07 -10.77 -21.15
N THR A 395 -20.05 -11.00 -22.00
CA THR A 395 -19.80 -12.33 -22.60
C THR A 395 -19.04 -13.28 -21.68
N LYS A 396 -18.43 -12.74 -20.61
CA LYS A 396 -17.57 -13.44 -19.64
C LYS A 396 -16.28 -13.98 -20.24
N GLU A 397 -15.93 -13.52 -21.43
CA GLU A 397 -14.68 -13.86 -22.09
C GLU A 397 -13.50 -13.14 -21.44
N ARG A 398 -12.40 -13.87 -21.27
CA ARG A 398 -11.17 -13.37 -20.65
C ARG A 398 -10.03 -13.39 -21.65
N LYS A 399 -9.29 -12.29 -21.74
CA LYS A 399 -8.11 -12.13 -22.58
C LYS A 399 -6.91 -11.74 -21.72
N ILE A 400 -5.78 -12.41 -21.92
CA ILE A 400 -4.51 -12.02 -21.30
C ILE A 400 -3.94 -10.83 -22.07
N LEU A 401 -3.59 -9.76 -21.34
CA LEU A 401 -2.90 -8.60 -21.89
C LEU A 401 -1.39 -8.71 -21.71
N LYS A 402 -0.97 -9.16 -20.52
CA LYS A 402 0.44 -9.32 -20.17
C LYS A 402 0.56 -10.35 -19.06
N GLU A 403 1.50 -11.27 -19.22
CA GLU A 403 2.02 -12.09 -18.14
C GLU A 403 3.40 -11.57 -17.77
N LYS A 404 3.67 -11.39 -16.47
CA LYS A 404 4.98 -10.96 -16.00
C LYS A 404 5.98 -12.08 -16.25
N GLU A 405 6.91 -11.83 -17.15
CA GLU A 405 8.01 -12.75 -17.42
C GLU A 405 8.98 -12.78 -16.23
N VAL A 406 9.41 -13.99 -15.86
CA VAL A 406 10.48 -14.21 -14.88
C VAL A 406 11.65 -14.81 -15.63
N VAL A 407 12.71 -14.01 -15.81
CA VAL A 407 13.92 -14.43 -16.51
C VAL A 407 14.59 -15.58 -15.75
N GLY A 408 15.20 -16.51 -16.48
CA GLY A 408 15.90 -17.67 -15.88
C GLY A 408 15.08 -18.95 -15.79
N GLY A 409 13.96 -19.05 -16.52
CA GLY A 409 13.26 -20.32 -16.75
C GLY A 409 12.32 -20.76 -15.63
N TYR A 410 11.75 -19.82 -14.88
CA TYR A 410 10.73 -20.13 -13.87
C TYR A 410 9.55 -20.90 -14.51
N ASP A 411 9.26 -22.08 -13.96
CA ASP A 411 8.05 -22.84 -14.27
C ASP A 411 7.19 -22.96 -13.02
N LYS A 412 6.00 -22.36 -13.04
CA LYS A 412 5.02 -22.44 -11.95
C LYS A 412 4.66 -23.88 -11.59
N ASN A 413 4.78 -24.81 -12.53
CA ASN A 413 4.49 -26.22 -12.29
C ASN A 413 5.55 -26.93 -11.43
N GLU A 414 6.68 -26.30 -11.13
CA GLU A 414 7.67 -26.82 -10.17
C GLU A 414 7.32 -26.52 -8.72
N TYR A 415 6.29 -25.70 -8.48
CA TYR A 415 5.93 -25.23 -7.14
C TYR A 415 4.51 -25.67 -6.78
N ASN A 416 4.29 -25.86 -5.49
CA ASN A 416 2.96 -26.00 -4.92
C ASN A 416 2.67 -24.76 -4.08
N SER A 417 1.44 -24.28 -4.19
CA SER A 417 0.86 -23.39 -3.19
C SER A 417 -0.29 -24.10 -2.47
N GLU A 418 -0.41 -23.86 -1.17
CA GLU A 418 -1.47 -24.46 -0.36
C GLU A 418 -1.97 -23.46 0.68
N ARG A 419 -3.21 -23.71 1.12
CA ARG A 419 -3.85 -22.92 2.16
C ARG A 419 -4.17 -23.80 3.35
N VAL A 420 -3.67 -23.40 4.52
CA VAL A 420 -3.81 -24.14 5.78
C VAL A 420 -4.60 -23.30 6.77
N TRP A 421 -5.36 -23.94 7.66
CA TRP A 421 -6.09 -23.28 8.73
C TRP A 421 -5.58 -23.76 10.07
N VAL A 422 -5.02 -22.85 10.86
CA VAL A 422 -4.50 -23.10 12.20
C VAL A 422 -5.59 -22.79 13.21
N GLU A 423 -5.77 -23.65 14.21
CA GLU A 423 -6.61 -23.35 15.35
C GLU A 423 -5.79 -22.60 16.39
N GLY A 424 -6.08 -21.30 16.55
CA GLY A 424 -5.48 -20.47 17.59
C GLY A 424 -5.96 -20.91 18.97
N ARG A 425 -5.20 -20.52 20.00
CA ARG A 425 -5.47 -20.88 21.41
C ARG A 425 -6.85 -20.48 21.95
N ASP A 426 -7.54 -19.56 21.29
CA ASP A 426 -8.90 -19.11 21.61
C ASP A 426 -9.97 -19.64 20.64
N GLY A 427 -9.62 -20.63 19.81
CA GLY A 427 -10.49 -21.27 18.83
C GLY A 427 -10.62 -20.53 17.50
N ALA A 428 -9.97 -19.37 17.34
CA ALA A 428 -9.93 -18.66 16.07
C ALA A 428 -9.27 -19.52 14.99
N LYS A 429 -9.82 -19.53 13.77
CA LYS A 429 -9.22 -20.25 12.63
C LYS A 429 -8.36 -19.27 11.82
N ILE A 430 -7.05 -19.31 12.03
CA ILE A 430 -6.06 -18.43 11.42
C ILE A 430 -5.64 -19.03 10.07
N PRO A 431 -5.86 -18.37 8.94
CA PRO A 431 -5.39 -18.88 7.66
C PRO A 431 -3.88 -18.69 7.51
N MET A 432 -3.23 -19.63 6.82
CA MET A 432 -1.89 -19.48 6.28
C MET A 432 -1.90 -19.73 4.78
N SER A 433 -1.18 -18.88 4.04
CA SER A 433 -0.85 -19.14 2.64
C SER A 433 0.59 -19.63 2.57
N MET A 434 0.82 -20.75 1.89
CA MET A 434 2.12 -21.41 1.84
C MET A 434 2.55 -21.66 0.39
N VAL A 435 3.85 -21.59 0.15
CA VAL A 435 4.46 -21.98 -1.13
C VAL A 435 5.79 -22.68 -0.90
N TYR A 436 6.04 -23.72 -1.67
CA TYR A 436 7.25 -24.54 -1.61
C TYR A 436 7.48 -25.26 -2.94
N LYS A 437 8.72 -25.71 -3.16
CA LYS A 437 9.08 -26.50 -4.35
C LYS A 437 8.46 -27.90 -4.27
N LYS A 438 7.95 -28.42 -5.39
CA LYS A 438 7.40 -29.77 -5.47
C LYS A 438 8.45 -30.82 -5.09
N GLY A 439 7.98 -31.92 -4.50
CA GLY A 439 8.85 -32.96 -3.96
C GLY A 439 9.29 -32.73 -2.51
N MET A 440 8.93 -31.58 -1.90
CA MET A 440 9.08 -31.34 -0.46
C MET A 440 8.47 -32.49 0.36
N LYS A 441 9.18 -32.92 1.41
CA LYS A 441 8.75 -33.96 2.35
C LYS A 441 8.40 -33.34 3.70
N LYS A 442 7.25 -33.67 4.26
CA LYS A 442 6.85 -33.24 5.61
C LYS A 442 7.53 -34.11 6.68
N ASP A 443 8.84 -34.00 6.81
CA ASP A 443 9.68 -34.76 7.75
C ASP A 443 10.30 -33.89 8.86
N GLY A 444 9.90 -32.62 8.96
CA GLY A 444 10.37 -31.67 9.97
C GLY A 444 11.74 -31.03 9.67
N GLN A 445 12.37 -31.34 8.53
CA GLN A 445 13.72 -30.86 8.20
C GLN A 445 13.73 -29.66 7.24
N ASN A 446 12.59 -29.27 6.66
CA ASN A 446 12.59 -28.15 5.72
C ASN A 446 12.84 -26.83 6.45
N PRO A 447 13.79 -26.01 5.97
CA PRO A 447 13.87 -24.63 6.43
C PRO A 447 12.57 -23.91 6.08
N THR A 448 12.05 -23.11 7.00
CA THR A 448 10.73 -22.47 6.83
C THR A 448 10.81 -21.02 7.27
N LEU A 449 10.39 -20.10 6.40
CA LEU A 449 10.27 -18.68 6.71
C LEU A 449 8.80 -18.31 6.91
N LEU A 450 8.44 -17.97 8.15
CA LEU A 450 7.13 -17.49 8.53
C LEU A 450 7.11 -15.95 8.54
N TYR A 451 6.20 -15.36 7.77
CA TYR A 451 6.06 -13.91 7.63
C TYR A 451 4.66 -13.44 8.04
N ALA A 452 4.59 -12.28 8.69
CA ALA A 452 3.33 -11.57 8.96
C ALA A 452 3.55 -10.09 9.27
N TYR A 453 2.44 -9.34 9.35
CA TYR A 453 2.42 -7.92 9.70
C TYR A 453 1.45 -7.63 10.86
N GLY A 454 0.13 -7.81 10.64
CA GLY A 454 -0.87 -7.86 11.70
C GLY A 454 -1.18 -6.54 12.40
N SER A 455 -1.23 -5.41 11.68
CA SER A 455 -1.59 -4.08 12.23
C SER A 455 -2.30 -3.21 11.19
N TYR A 456 -3.02 -2.18 11.65
CA TYR A 456 -3.73 -1.17 10.84
C TYR A 456 -4.80 -1.72 9.88
N GLY A 457 -5.23 -2.96 10.06
CA GLY A 457 -6.10 -3.65 9.12
C GLY A 457 -5.41 -4.04 7.81
N TYR A 458 -4.10 -3.84 7.69
CA TYR A 458 -3.36 -4.15 6.48
C TYR A 458 -3.27 -5.67 6.26
N SER A 459 -3.92 -6.14 5.19
CA SER A 459 -3.94 -7.55 4.79
C SER A 459 -2.68 -7.90 3.99
N ILE A 460 -2.00 -8.99 4.34
CA ILE A 460 -0.81 -9.46 3.61
C ILE A 460 -1.24 -10.46 2.54
N ASP A 461 -1.54 -9.93 1.36
CA ASP A 461 -2.04 -10.76 0.26
C ASP A 461 -0.98 -11.75 -0.29
N PRO A 462 -1.40 -12.97 -0.67
CA PRO A 462 -0.50 -14.04 -1.11
C PRO A 462 -0.01 -13.84 -2.55
N THR A 463 0.95 -12.94 -2.73
CA THR A 463 1.55 -12.57 -4.02
C THR A 463 2.82 -13.37 -4.33
N PHE A 464 3.19 -13.40 -5.60
CA PHE A 464 4.45 -13.89 -6.12
C PHE A 464 5.59 -12.92 -5.78
N SER A 465 6.77 -13.48 -5.56
CA SER A 465 8.00 -12.71 -5.43
C SER A 465 9.14 -13.45 -6.11
N THR A 466 9.80 -12.80 -7.07
CA THR A 466 11.02 -13.31 -7.71
C THR A 466 12.14 -13.53 -6.70
N ASN A 467 12.17 -12.73 -5.63
CA ASN A 467 13.18 -12.83 -4.59
C ASN A 467 12.97 -14.09 -3.75
N ARG A 468 11.70 -14.50 -3.55
CA ARG A 468 11.35 -15.71 -2.81
C ARG A 468 11.86 -16.98 -3.49
N LEU A 469 11.98 -17.00 -4.82
CA LEU A 469 12.48 -18.18 -5.56
C LEU A 469 13.86 -18.63 -5.05
N THR A 470 14.74 -17.70 -4.69
CA THR A 470 16.06 -18.01 -4.11
C THR A 470 15.96 -18.88 -2.85
N LEU A 471 14.94 -18.69 -2.02
CA LEU A 471 14.66 -19.53 -0.85
C LEU A 471 14.01 -20.85 -1.27
N LEU A 472 12.97 -20.79 -2.11
CA LEU A 472 12.19 -21.98 -2.50
C LEU A 472 13.07 -23.01 -3.25
N ASP A 473 13.96 -22.56 -4.12
CA ASP A 473 14.92 -23.40 -4.85
C ASP A 473 15.94 -24.08 -3.92
N ARG A 474 16.13 -23.54 -2.71
CA ARG A 474 16.99 -24.11 -1.66
C ARG A 474 16.20 -24.94 -0.64
N GLY A 475 14.95 -25.29 -0.95
CA GLY A 475 14.12 -26.15 -0.11
C GLY A 475 13.37 -25.43 0.99
N PHE A 476 13.35 -24.09 1.01
CA PHE A 476 12.53 -23.38 1.99
C PHE A 476 11.04 -23.56 1.70
N ILE A 477 10.27 -23.64 2.77
CA ILE A 477 8.84 -23.34 2.76
C ILE A 477 8.68 -21.86 3.11
N PHE A 478 7.94 -21.12 2.31
CA PHE A 478 7.55 -19.75 2.66
C PHE A 478 6.09 -19.71 3.08
N VAL A 479 5.82 -19.05 4.20
CA VAL A 479 4.49 -19.00 4.81
C VAL A 479 4.12 -17.56 5.14
N ILE A 480 2.91 -17.17 4.77
CA ILE A 480 2.26 -15.95 5.27
C ILE A 480 1.23 -16.38 6.30
N ALA A 481 1.35 -15.91 7.54
CA ALA A 481 0.32 -16.06 8.55
C ALA A 481 -0.60 -14.84 8.55
N HIS A 482 -1.89 -15.07 8.26
CA HIS A 482 -2.92 -14.04 8.17
C HIS A 482 -3.51 -13.76 9.56
N ILE A 483 -2.63 -13.29 10.46
CA ILE A 483 -2.91 -13.08 11.89
C ILE A 483 -3.84 -11.90 12.15
N ARG A 484 -4.49 -11.87 13.31
CA ARG A 484 -5.32 -10.74 13.73
C ARG A 484 -4.54 -9.43 13.77
N GLY A 485 -5.24 -8.33 13.47
CA GLY A 485 -4.68 -6.99 13.28
C GLY A 485 -4.54 -6.61 11.80
N GLY A 486 -4.58 -7.58 10.88
CA GLY A 486 -4.98 -7.35 9.49
C GLY A 486 -6.50 -7.49 9.29
N GLU A 487 -7.00 -7.23 8.08
CA GLU A 487 -8.41 -7.43 7.70
C GLU A 487 -8.64 -8.67 6.84
N ASP A 488 -7.72 -9.64 6.86
CA ASP A 488 -7.79 -10.85 6.04
C ASP A 488 -9.15 -11.57 6.19
N MET A 489 -9.69 -11.61 7.41
CA MET A 489 -10.99 -12.21 7.72
C MET A 489 -12.11 -11.17 7.97
N GLY A 490 -11.93 -9.95 7.46
CA GLY A 490 -12.83 -8.80 7.61
C GLY A 490 -12.49 -7.89 8.80
N ARG A 491 -13.23 -6.79 8.95
CA ARG A 491 -12.97 -5.73 9.95
C ARG A 491 -12.86 -6.26 11.37
N LYS A 492 -13.70 -7.24 11.73
CA LYS A 492 -13.64 -7.86 13.07
C LYS A 492 -12.29 -8.53 13.34
N TRP A 493 -11.58 -9.01 12.33
CA TRP A 493 -10.23 -9.58 12.47
C TRP A 493 -9.22 -8.52 12.92
N TYR A 494 -9.30 -7.32 12.33
CA TYR A 494 -8.50 -6.17 12.71
C TYR A 494 -8.84 -5.67 14.12
N GLU A 495 -10.12 -5.46 14.42
CA GLU A 495 -10.58 -5.02 15.75
C GLU A 495 -10.22 -5.99 16.89
N ASN A 496 -9.92 -7.25 16.57
CA ASN A 496 -9.44 -8.24 17.53
C ASN A 496 -7.91 -8.38 17.58
N GLY A 497 -7.15 -7.51 16.90
CA GLY A 497 -5.69 -7.45 16.92
C GLY A 497 -5.14 -6.03 17.02
N LYS A 498 -5.86 -5.14 17.72
CA LYS A 498 -5.45 -3.77 18.04
C LYS A 498 -5.81 -3.40 19.48
N LEU A 499 -5.32 -2.26 19.97
CA LEU A 499 -5.58 -1.75 21.32
C LEU A 499 -5.38 -2.83 22.40
N LEU A 500 -6.30 -2.95 23.36
CA LEU A 500 -6.26 -3.94 24.45
C LEU A 500 -6.25 -5.40 23.97
N LYS A 501 -6.56 -5.66 22.69
CA LYS A 501 -6.53 -6.99 22.09
C LYS A 501 -5.27 -7.26 21.26
N LYS A 502 -4.30 -6.35 21.25
CA LYS A 502 -3.12 -6.47 20.38
C LYS A 502 -2.32 -7.77 20.57
N LYS A 503 -2.34 -8.34 21.79
CA LYS A 503 -1.66 -9.61 22.08
C LYS A 503 -2.13 -10.78 21.22
N ASN A 504 -3.35 -10.73 20.70
CA ASN A 504 -3.86 -11.75 19.78
C ASN A 504 -3.02 -11.86 18.50
N THR A 505 -2.49 -10.74 17.98
CA THR A 505 -1.56 -10.74 16.84
C THR A 505 -0.34 -11.63 17.12
N PHE A 506 0.26 -11.48 18.30
CA PHE A 506 1.45 -12.23 18.70
C PHE A 506 1.13 -13.70 18.95
N TYR A 507 0.00 -13.97 19.61
CA TYR A 507 -0.47 -15.33 19.89
C TYR A 507 -0.80 -16.10 18.61
N ASP A 508 -1.49 -15.49 17.65
CA ASP A 508 -1.78 -16.10 16.36
C ASP A 508 -0.50 -16.50 15.63
N PHE A 509 0.51 -15.62 15.63
CA PHE A 509 1.78 -15.90 14.97
C PHE A 509 2.55 -17.06 15.62
N ILE A 510 2.57 -17.10 16.95
CA ILE A 510 3.15 -18.20 17.74
C ILE A 510 2.41 -19.51 17.44
N ASP A 511 1.08 -19.49 17.44
CA ASP A 511 0.25 -20.68 17.20
C ASP A 511 0.47 -21.20 15.77
N CYS A 512 0.62 -20.33 14.78
CA CYS A 512 1.04 -20.69 13.41
C CYS A 512 2.43 -21.36 13.38
N GLY A 513 3.41 -20.81 14.09
CA GLY A 513 4.75 -21.39 14.20
C GLY A 513 4.74 -22.79 14.81
N LYS A 514 4.00 -22.97 15.92
CA LYS A 514 3.83 -24.29 16.58
C LYS A 514 3.12 -25.29 15.67
N HIS A 515 2.08 -24.86 14.96
CA HIS A 515 1.37 -25.71 14.01
C HIS A 515 2.29 -26.26 12.91
N LEU A 516 3.19 -25.44 12.35
CA LEU A 516 4.16 -25.87 11.34
C LEU A 516 5.09 -26.97 11.87
N ILE A 517 5.53 -26.86 13.12
CA ILE A 517 6.38 -27.86 13.78
C ILE A 517 5.60 -29.15 14.07
N GLU A 518 4.42 -29.03 14.68
CA GLU A 518 3.57 -30.17 15.05
C GLU A 518 3.14 -31.00 13.84
N ASN A 519 2.96 -30.37 12.67
CA ASN A 519 2.59 -31.02 11.43
C ASN A 519 3.80 -31.40 10.55
N SER A 520 5.00 -31.40 11.14
CA SER A 520 6.25 -31.85 10.49
C SER A 520 6.59 -31.09 9.20
N PHE A 521 6.15 -29.85 9.05
CA PHE A 521 6.65 -28.99 7.96
C PHE A 521 8.10 -28.60 8.22
N CYS A 522 8.42 -28.28 9.47
CA CYS A 522 9.76 -27.92 9.94
C CYS A 522 9.95 -28.34 11.41
N SER A 523 11.07 -27.92 12.00
CA SER A 523 11.40 -28.04 13.41
C SER A 523 11.81 -26.66 13.93
N SER A 524 11.91 -26.46 15.25
CA SER A 524 12.38 -25.18 15.83
C SER A 524 13.77 -24.79 15.34
N GLU A 525 14.64 -25.77 15.06
CA GLU A 525 15.98 -25.55 14.48
C GLU A 525 15.95 -25.07 13.01
N ASN A 526 14.80 -25.16 12.35
CA ASN A 526 14.61 -24.84 10.94
C ASN A 526 13.48 -23.81 10.70
N LEU A 527 12.90 -23.24 11.76
CA LEU A 527 11.85 -22.22 11.67
C LEU A 527 12.43 -20.82 11.86
N TYR A 528 12.21 -19.95 10.88
CA TYR A 528 12.64 -18.56 10.89
C TYR A 528 11.42 -17.64 10.81
N ALA A 529 11.51 -16.45 11.38
CA ALA A 529 10.46 -15.43 11.31
C ALA A 529 10.94 -14.14 10.66
N ALA A 530 10.03 -13.44 9.98
CA ALA A 530 10.29 -12.11 9.46
C ALA A 530 9.07 -11.19 9.56
N GLY A 531 9.33 -9.91 9.81
CA GLY A 531 8.33 -8.84 9.83
C GLY A 531 9.03 -7.48 9.83
N GLY A 532 8.36 -6.44 9.34
CA GLY A 532 8.95 -5.10 9.30
C GLY A 532 7.97 -3.98 9.66
N SER A 533 8.49 -2.81 10.08
CA SER A 533 7.68 -1.72 10.64
C SER A 533 6.86 -2.22 11.84
N ALA A 534 5.52 -2.17 11.80
CA ALA A 534 4.67 -2.79 12.82
C ALA A 534 4.75 -4.33 12.83
N GLY A 535 5.14 -4.98 11.73
CA GLY A 535 5.55 -6.39 11.75
C GLY A 535 6.87 -6.60 12.51
N GLY A 536 7.69 -5.57 12.67
CA GLY A 536 8.87 -5.57 13.53
C GLY A 536 8.51 -5.52 15.02
N LEU A 537 7.42 -4.82 15.40
CA LEU A 537 6.82 -4.94 16.74
C LEU A 537 6.44 -6.40 17.03
N LEU A 538 5.78 -7.05 16.07
CA LEU A 538 5.47 -8.48 16.17
C LEU A 538 6.73 -9.31 16.41
N MET A 539 7.80 -9.10 15.64
CA MET A 539 9.08 -9.82 15.84
C MET A 539 9.65 -9.61 17.25
N GLY A 540 9.70 -8.36 17.71
CA GLY A 540 10.18 -8.01 19.06
C GLY A 540 9.31 -8.61 20.18
N ALA A 541 7.99 -8.70 19.98
CA ALA A 541 7.10 -9.33 20.94
C ALA A 541 7.30 -10.85 21.02
N VAL A 542 7.32 -11.55 19.87
CA VAL A 542 7.38 -13.01 19.85
C VAL A 542 8.72 -13.56 20.28
N MET A 543 9.83 -12.85 20.00
CA MET A 543 11.15 -13.25 20.50
C MET A 543 11.23 -13.21 22.04
N ASN A 544 10.50 -12.29 22.67
CA ASN A 544 10.44 -12.18 24.13
C ASN A 544 9.47 -13.20 24.75
N MET A 545 8.36 -13.49 24.06
CA MET A 545 7.34 -14.42 24.56
C MET A 545 7.72 -15.90 24.39
N GLU A 546 8.36 -16.25 23.28
CA GLU A 546 8.69 -17.64 22.90
C GLU A 546 10.10 -17.71 22.27
N PRO A 547 11.17 -17.38 23.02
CA PRO A 547 12.53 -17.25 22.47
C PRO A 547 13.09 -18.54 21.86
N GLY A 548 12.59 -19.71 22.26
CA GLY A 548 13.01 -21.02 21.74
C GLY A 548 12.26 -21.49 20.50
N LEU A 549 11.26 -20.74 20.02
CA LEU A 549 10.42 -21.19 18.90
C LEU A 549 11.10 -21.00 17.54
N PHE A 550 11.88 -19.94 17.37
CA PHE A 550 12.49 -19.56 16.10
C PHE A 550 14.01 -19.67 16.15
N LYS A 551 14.61 -20.30 15.14
CA LYS A 551 16.07 -20.36 14.97
C LYS A 551 16.68 -19.00 14.67
N GLY A 552 15.96 -18.14 13.96
CA GLY A 552 16.40 -16.80 13.58
C GLY A 552 15.23 -15.90 13.20
N ILE A 553 15.42 -14.59 13.39
CA ILE A 553 14.39 -13.56 13.17
C ILE A 553 14.98 -12.41 12.37
N VAL A 554 14.23 -11.94 11.37
CA VAL A 554 14.53 -10.71 10.62
C VAL A 554 13.49 -9.65 10.99
N ALA A 555 13.92 -8.64 11.77
CA ALA A 555 13.10 -7.51 12.18
C ALA A 555 13.49 -6.26 11.38
N GLY A 556 12.75 -5.95 10.30
CA GLY A 556 13.06 -4.81 9.43
C GLY A 556 12.47 -3.50 9.96
N VAL A 557 13.27 -2.45 10.13
CA VAL A 557 12.83 -1.12 10.62
C VAL A 557 11.80 -1.20 11.77
N PRO A 558 12.10 -1.91 12.87
CA PRO A 558 11.06 -2.41 13.78
C PRO A 558 10.56 -1.36 14.77
N PHE A 559 9.23 -1.27 14.94
CA PHE A 559 8.62 -0.44 15.98
C PHE A 559 8.68 -1.14 17.35
N VAL A 560 9.73 -0.89 18.13
CA VAL A 560 10.02 -1.66 19.37
C VAL A 560 10.05 -0.83 20.66
N ASP A 561 10.26 0.48 20.56
CA ASP A 561 10.17 1.40 21.72
C ASP A 561 8.77 1.99 21.88
N VAL A 562 7.76 1.11 21.87
CA VAL A 562 6.34 1.48 21.74
C VAL A 562 5.91 2.50 22.78
N VAL A 563 6.26 2.29 24.05
CA VAL A 563 5.76 3.15 25.14
C VAL A 563 6.43 4.53 25.10
N THR A 564 7.75 4.62 24.90
CA THR A 564 8.42 5.93 24.84
C THR A 564 7.93 6.74 23.66
N THR A 565 7.84 6.13 22.48
CA THR A 565 7.36 6.80 21.27
C THR A 565 5.92 7.26 21.41
N MET A 566 5.02 6.40 21.88
CA MET A 566 3.59 6.76 22.01
C MET A 566 3.29 7.74 23.16
N LEU A 567 4.26 8.07 24.00
CA LEU A 567 4.13 9.12 25.01
C LEU A 567 4.50 10.52 24.46
N ASP A 568 5.18 10.58 23.32
CA ASP A 568 5.72 11.80 22.72
C ASP A 568 4.93 12.16 21.43
N ASP A 569 4.07 13.17 21.55
CA ASP A 569 3.19 13.63 20.48
C ASP A 569 3.87 14.51 19.42
N ASP A 570 5.13 14.93 19.66
CA ASP A 570 5.94 15.65 18.67
C ASP A 570 6.56 14.70 17.62
N ILE A 571 6.58 13.38 17.89
CA ILE A 571 7.09 12.39 16.95
C ILE A 571 6.06 12.17 15.82
N PRO A 572 6.47 12.25 14.53
CA PRO A 572 5.57 11.98 13.42
C PRO A 572 4.84 10.63 13.58
N LEU A 573 3.55 10.63 13.26
CA LEU A 573 2.60 9.51 13.37
C LEU A 573 2.03 9.23 14.77
N THR A 574 2.64 9.67 15.87
CA THR A 574 2.18 9.27 17.23
C THR A 574 0.69 9.54 17.47
N THR A 575 0.21 10.74 17.15
CA THR A 575 -1.19 11.14 17.38
C THR A 575 -2.18 10.33 16.53
N PHE A 576 -1.79 9.99 15.29
CA PHE A 576 -2.56 9.13 14.40
C PHE A 576 -2.64 7.69 14.93
N GLU A 577 -1.59 7.21 15.60
CA GLU A 577 -1.50 5.83 16.04
C GLU A 577 -2.19 5.54 17.39
N TYR A 578 -2.74 6.55 18.06
CA TYR A 578 -3.50 6.34 19.31
C TYR A 578 -4.72 5.44 19.12
N ASP A 579 -5.38 5.51 17.97
CA ASP A 579 -6.51 4.63 17.67
C ASP A 579 -6.05 3.20 17.30
N GLU A 580 -4.76 2.94 17.09
CA GLU A 580 -4.18 1.60 16.83
C GLU A 580 -3.66 0.93 18.11
N TRP A 581 -2.76 1.62 18.83
CA TRP A 581 -2.04 1.06 19.98
C TRP A 581 -2.66 1.43 21.33
N GLY A 582 -3.37 2.56 21.37
CA GLY A 582 -3.81 3.23 22.58
C GLY A 582 -2.90 4.41 22.91
N ASN A 583 -3.42 5.36 23.70
CA ASN A 583 -2.66 6.49 24.20
C ASN A 583 -2.14 6.19 25.63
N PRO A 584 -0.83 5.96 25.83
CA PRO A 584 -0.25 5.68 27.14
C PRO A 584 -0.23 6.89 28.08
N ASN A 585 -0.54 8.10 27.61
CA ASN A 585 -0.72 9.27 28.48
C ASN A 585 -2.00 9.21 29.33
N ASN A 586 -2.92 8.30 29.02
CA ASN A 586 -4.22 8.15 29.70
C ASN A 586 -4.22 7.10 30.82
#